data_AF-A0A7V2LRB7-F1
#
_entry.id   AF-A0A7V2LRB7-F1
#
_cell.length_a   1.000
_cell.length_b   1.000
_cell.length_c   1.000
_cell.angle_alpha   90.00
_cell.angle_beta   90.00
_cell.angle_gamma   90.00
#
_symmetry.space_group_name_H-M   'P 1'
#
loop_
_entity.id
_entity.type
_entity.pdbx_description
1 polymer ?
#
loop_
_entity_poly.entity_id
_entity_poly.type
_entity_poly.pdbx_seq_one_letter_code
_entity_poly.pdbx_strand_id
1 'polypeptide(L)'
;MHILRPMVTWGWCPILITVVAIIGHANEWPMWVLATAMVIILIIGLMVAITRAGEREVERASMRLKQLAGYFTRRFTGDSALSIFVVIRSLLTSDNARVWGWARECEVAQRVFNTWCDGFIDRVESDIRTRRFVVYLRTYQNELWQMNNHYYEFIEQFYEVAQSVEIPQETRDQYNRLVVEYNAFIQNFRENAAELRRVARTEIEPPSVKLAKELPGRQPAPPPEEGPQPPGPPRMPHERGHIA
;
A
#
# COMPACT_ATOMS: atom_id res chain seq x y z
N MET A 1 -16.90 26.04 19.63
CA MET A 1 -17.88 26.27 18.53
C MET A 1 -17.69 25.27 17.37
N HIS A 2 -17.76 23.94 17.61
CA HIS A 2 -17.58 22.92 16.55
C HIS A 2 -18.74 21.92 16.41
N ILE A 3 -19.71 21.92 17.33
CA ILE A 3 -20.85 20.99 17.32
C ILE A 3 -22.06 21.54 16.53
N LEU A 4 -22.11 22.86 16.32
CA LEU A 4 -23.18 23.52 15.53
C LEU A 4 -23.07 23.26 14.02
N ARG A 5 -21.85 23.08 13.48
CA ARG A 5 -21.68 22.80 12.04
C ARG A 5 -22.29 21.48 11.58
N PRO A 6 -22.12 20.34 12.28
CA PRO A 6 -22.78 19.09 11.88
C PRO A 6 -24.30 19.12 12.10
N MET A 7 -24.79 19.77 13.17
CA MET A 7 -26.24 19.90 13.41
C MET A 7 -26.93 20.79 12.38
N VAL A 8 -26.31 21.91 12.01
CA VAL A 8 -26.83 22.77 10.94
C VAL A 8 -26.81 21.99 9.64
N THR A 9 -25.68 21.38 9.24
CA THR A 9 -25.61 20.68 7.94
C THR A 9 -26.49 19.42 7.81
N TRP A 10 -26.84 18.75 8.90
CA TRP A 10 -27.67 17.53 8.89
C TRP A 10 -29.16 17.79 9.22
N GLY A 11 -29.47 18.89 9.92
CA GLY A 11 -30.79 19.20 10.45
C GLY A 11 -31.68 20.13 9.61
N TRP A 12 -31.21 20.69 8.49
CA TRP A 12 -32.03 21.62 7.67
C TRP A 12 -33.35 21.01 7.21
N CYS A 13 -33.36 19.72 6.83
CA CYS A 13 -34.55 19.08 6.28
C CYS A 13 -35.66 18.90 7.34
N PRO A 14 -35.40 18.35 8.55
CA PRO A 14 -36.38 18.35 9.64
C PRO A 14 -36.87 19.74 10.05
N ILE A 15 -35.97 20.74 10.08
CA ILE A 15 -36.33 22.12 10.42
C ILE A 15 -37.25 22.72 9.34
N LEU A 16 -36.93 22.56 8.06
CA LEU A 16 -37.76 22.98 6.93
C LEU A 16 -39.13 22.30 6.95
N ILE A 17 -39.16 20.99 7.19
CA ILE A 17 -40.39 20.19 7.37
C ILE A 17 -41.25 20.79 8.49
N THR A 18 -40.65 21.12 9.63
CA THR A 18 -41.37 21.68 10.78
C THR A 18 -41.89 23.09 10.49
N VAL A 19 -41.08 23.94 9.87
CA VAL A 19 -41.47 25.31 9.49
C VAL A 19 -42.59 25.30 8.45
N VAL A 20 -42.49 24.46 7.41
CA VAL A 20 -43.51 24.31 6.38
C VAL A 20 -44.81 23.74 6.97
N ALA A 21 -44.72 22.79 7.90
CA ALA A 21 -45.89 22.26 8.61
C ALA A 21 -46.61 23.35 9.43
N ILE A 22 -45.88 24.18 10.17
CA ILE A 22 -46.46 25.27 10.98
C ILE A 22 -47.13 26.32 10.08
N ILE A 23 -46.44 26.76 9.00
CA ILE A 23 -46.96 27.77 8.08
C ILE A 23 -48.17 27.24 7.31
N GLY A 24 -48.09 26.00 6.81
CA GLY A 24 -49.18 25.37 6.07
C GLY A 24 -50.43 25.17 6.92
N HIS A 25 -50.25 24.80 8.20
CA HIS A 25 -51.37 24.71 9.14
C HIS A 25 -51.99 26.08 9.44
N ALA A 26 -51.15 27.11 9.68
CA ALA A 26 -51.63 28.47 9.97
C ALA A 26 -52.38 29.13 8.80
N ASN A 27 -52.07 28.75 7.56
CA ASN A 27 -52.73 29.25 6.35
C ASN A 27 -53.80 28.28 5.79
N GLU A 28 -54.19 27.25 6.57
CA GLU A 28 -55.21 26.27 6.20
C GLU A 28 -54.98 25.60 4.82
N TRP A 29 -53.72 25.33 4.48
CA TRP A 29 -53.41 24.68 3.22
C TRP A 29 -54.06 23.29 3.13
N PRO A 30 -54.55 22.89 1.95
CA PRO A 30 -55.09 21.55 1.76
C PRO A 30 -54.05 20.49 2.14
N MET A 31 -54.47 19.48 2.91
CA MET A 31 -53.57 18.43 3.43
C MET A 31 -52.75 17.73 2.34
N TRP A 32 -53.31 17.57 1.14
CA TRP A 32 -52.61 16.95 0.01
C TRP A 32 -51.44 17.82 -0.49
N VAL A 33 -51.56 19.15 -0.49
CA VAL A 33 -50.49 20.08 -0.86
C VAL A 33 -49.37 20.01 0.18
N LEU A 34 -49.73 20.04 1.47
CA LEU A 34 -48.77 19.98 2.56
C LEU A 34 -47.99 18.66 2.56
N ALA A 35 -48.70 17.53 2.45
CA ALA A 35 -48.08 16.21 2.37
C ALA A 35 -47.13 16.08 1.18
N THR A 36 -47.54 16.58 0.00
CA THR A 36 -46.70 16.56 -1.21
C THR A 36 -45.43 17.39 -1.02
N ALA A 37 -45.53 18.60 -0.46
CA ALA A 37 -44.37 19.45 -0.20
C ALA A 37 -43.38 18.79 0.78
N MET A 38 -43.88 18.15 1.84
CA MET A 38 -43.03 17.46 2.82
C MET A 38 -42.30 16.25 2.20
N VAL A 39 -42.98 15.47 1.36
CA VAL A 39 -42.36 14.34 0.65
C VAL A 39 -41.24 14.82 -0.28
N ILE A 40 -41.46 15.91 -1.03
CA ILE A 40 -40.42 16.49 -1.92
C ILE A 40 -39.21 16.96 -1.10
N ILE A 41 -39.43 17.71 -0.01
CA ILE A 41 -38.35 18.19 0.85
C ILE A 41 -37.55 17.03 1.44
N LEU A 42 -38.22 15.94 1.83
CA LEU A 42 -37.59 14.73 2.35
C LEU A 42 -36.72 14.04 1.29
N ILE A 43 -37.22 13.91 0.04
CA ILE A 43 -36.45 13.34 -1.07
C ILE A 43 -35.20 14.17 -1.34
N ILE A 44 -35.31 15.51 -1.40
CA ILE A 44 -34.17 16.40 -1.61
C ILE A 44 -33.17 16.28 -0.45
N GLY A 45 -33.66 16.29 0.80
CA GLY A 45 -32.82 16.12 1.99
C GLY A 45 -32.06 14.80 1.99
N LEU A 46 -32.73 13.70 1.60
CA LEU A 46 -32.13 12.39 1.47
C LEU A 46 -31.06 12.36 0.38
N MET A 47 -31.33 12.93 -0.81
CA MET A 47 -30.35 13.05 -1.89
C MET A 47 -29.10 13.81 -1.44
N VAL A 48 -29.25 14.96 -0.78
CA VAL A 48 -28.12 15.74 -0.25
C VAL A 48 -27.33 14.94 0.79
N ALA A 49 -28.01 14.18 1.66
CA ALA A 49 -27.35 13.34 2.65
C ALA A 49 -26.53 12.21 2.00
N ILE A 50 -27.09 11.55 0.99
CA ILE A 50 -26.40 10.49 0.22
C ILE A 50 -25.16 11.07 -0.47
N THR A 51 -25.28 12.21 -1.16
CA THR A 51 -24.14 12.84 -1.85
C THR A 51 -23.03 13.22 -0.87
N ARG A 52 -23.36 13.83 0.28
CA ARG A 52 -22.37 14.20 1.31
C ARG A 52 -21.71 13.00 1.98
N ALA A 53 -22.46 11.91 2.18
CA ALA A 53 -21.89 10.67 2.69
C ALA A 53 -20.84 10.13 1.72
N GLY A 54 -21.17 10.14 0.41
CA GLY A 54 -20.23 9.79 -0.66
C GLY A 54 -18.98 10.67 -0.67
N GLU A 55 -19.12 12.00 -0.62
CA GLU A 55 -17.98 12.94 -0.57
C GLU A 55 -17.02 12.64 0.60
N ARG A 56 -17.56 12.34 1.79
CA ARG A 56 -16.74 12.00 2.97
C ARG A 56 -16.01 10.68 2.83
N GLU A 57 -16.62 9.70 2.17
CA GLU A 57 -15.96 8.43 1.87
C GLU A 57 -14.85 8.62 0.83
N VAL A 58 -15.08 9.44 -0.20
CA VAL A 58 -14.05 9.80 -1.19
C VAL A 58 -12.90 10.50 -0.48
N GLU A 59 -13.17 11.48 0.37
CA GLU A 59 -12.15 12.20 1.14
C GLU A 59 -11.30 11.24 2.00
N ARG A 60 -11.93 10.28 2.70
CA ARG A 60 -11.22 9.26 3.48
C ARG A 60 -10.32 8.38 2.61
N ALA A 61 -10.87 7.82 1.52
CA ALA A 61 -10.10 6.98 0.61
C ALA A 61 -8.94 7.76 -0.05
N SER A 62 -9.16 9.05 -0.33
CA SER A 62 -8.16 9.98 -0.85
C SER A 62 -7.01 10.23 0.14
N MET A 63 -7.32 10.36 1.44
CA MET A 63 -6.30 10.50 2.48
C MET A 63 -5.47 9.22 2.65
N ARG A 64 -6.08 8.05 2.49
CA ARG A 64 -5.37 6.77 2.48
C ARG A 64 -4.41 6.67 1.28
N LEU A 65 -4.82 7.17 0.10
CA LEU A 65 -3.93 7.26 -1.07
C LEU A 65 -2.71 8.16 -0.79
N LYS A 66 -2.91 9.33 -0.15
CA LYS A 66 -1.81 10.20 0.30
C LYS A 66 -0.84 9.45 1.22
N GLN A 67 -1.38 8.74 2.21
CA GLN A 67 -0.57 7.98 3.16
C GLN A 67 0.25 6.89 2.46
N LEU A 68 -0.34 6.20 1.49
CA LEU A 68 0.34 5.19 0.68
C LEU A 68 1.44 5.80 -0.19
N ALA A 69 1.17 6.92 -0.84
CA ALA A 69 2.16 7.69 -1.59
C ALA A 69 3.37 8.06 -0.71
N GLY A 70 3.11 8.70 0.44
CA GLY A 70 4.18 9.09 1.36
C GLY A 70 4.92 7.89 1.97
N TYR A 71 4.22 6.79 2.24
CA TYR A 71 4.82 5.54 2.69
C TYR A 71 5.76 4.98 1.62
N PHE A 72 5.30 4.93 0.37
CA PHE A 72 6.07 4.41 -0.76
C PHE A 72 7.38 5.18 -0.92
N THR A 73 7.29 6.52 -1.02
CA THR A 73 8.47 7.38 -1.17
C THR A 73 9.43 7.16 0.00
N ARG A 74 8.96 7.27 1.24
CA ARG A 74 9.85 7.12 2.40
C ARG A 74 10.53 5.75 2.50
N ARG A 75 9.86 4.67 2.07
CA ARG A 75 10.32 3.29 2.31
C ARG A 75 11.09 2.70 1.14
N PHE A 76 10.79 3.09 -0.10
CA PHE A 76 11.32 2.44 -1.30
C PHE A 76 12.20 3.35 -2.17
N THR A 77 12.24 4.66 -1.91
CA THR A 77 13.07 5.60 -2.67
C THR A 77 14.31 6.04 -1.89
N GLY A 78 15.16 6.85 -2.52
CA GLY A 78 16.37 7.39 -1.90
C GLY A 78 17.35 6.30 -1.46
N ASP A 79 18.01 6.52 -0.34
CA ASP A 79 18.96 5.57 0.27
C ASP A 79 18.30 4.68 1.34
N SER A 80 16.98 4.47 1.27
CA SER A 80 16.30 3.53 2.16
C SER A 80 16.87 2.12 2.01
N ALA A 81 17.10 1.44 3.14
CA ALA A 81 17.56 0.05 3.14
C ALA A 81 16.60 -0.93 2.44
N LEU A 82 15.33 -0.54 2.24
CA LEU A 82 14.34 -1.29 1.46
C LEU A 82 14.14 -0.73 0.05
N SER A 83 15.05 0.10 -0.45
CA SER A 83 15.03 0.51 -1.85
C SER A 83 15.69 -0.56 -2.73
N ILE A 84 15.04 -0.89 -3.85
CA ILE A 84 15.59 -1.84 -4.83
C ILE A 84 16.90 -1.31 -5.40
N PHE A 85 17.03 0.01 -5.53
CA PHE A 85 18.26 0.64 -5.99
C PHE A 85 19.42 0.45 -5.02
N VAL A 86 19.16 0.40 -3.70
CA VAL A 86 20.20 0.08 -2.70
C VAL A 86 20.61 -1.39 -2.80
N VAL A 87 19.65 -2.29 -3.00
CA VAL A 87 19.94 -3.72 -3.21
C VAL A 87 20.76 -3.91 -4.49
N ILE A 88 20.38 -3.27 -5.60
CA ILE A 88 21.13 -3.30 -6.87
C ILE A 88 22.53 -2.71 -6.70
N ARG A 89 22.67 -1.60 -5.97
CA ARG A 89 23.97 -0.96 -5.71
C ARG A 89 24.95 -1.89 -5.02
N SER A 90 24.49 -2.82 -4.18
CA SER A 90 25.36 -3.84 -3.56
C SER A 90 26.05 -4.75 -4.59
N LEU A 91 25.52 -4.86 -5.81
CA LEU A 91 26.12 -5.63 -6.90
C LEU A 91 27.23 -4.89 -7.65
N LEU A 92 27.53 -3.62 -7.31
CA LEU A 92 28.66 -2.88 -7.89
C LEU A 92 30.02 -3.46 -7.48
N THR A 93 30.07 -4.36 -6.50
CA THR A 93 31.27 -5.12 -6.14
C THR A 93 31.41 -6.44 -6.90
N SER A 94 30.49 -6.75 -7.83
CA SER A 94 30.51 -7.98 -8.61
C SER A 94 31.62 -7.96 -9.67
N ASP A 95 32.37 -9.06 -9.78
CA ASP A 95 33.37 -9.26 -10.84
C ASP A 95 32.73 -9.50 -12.23
N ASN A 96 31.43 -9.77 -12.29
CA ASN A 96 30.70 -9.91 -13.55
C ASN A 96 30.46 -8.53 -14.20
N ALA A 97 31.19 -8.25 -15.28
CA ALA A 97 31.12 -6.98 -16.01
C ALA A 97 29.72 -6.59 -16.50
N ARG A 98 28.88 -7.58 -16.86
CA ARG A 98 27.51 -7.32 -17.32
C ARG A 98 26.62 -6.87 -16.16
N VAL A 99 26.70 -7.55 -15.01
CA VAL A 99 25.96 -7.18 -13.80
C VAL A 99 26.41 -5.81 -13.30
N TRP A 100 27.71 -5.57 -13.29
CA TRP A 100 28.28 -4.29 -12.93
C TRP A 100 27.78 -3.15 -13.82
N GLY A 101 27.79 -3.34 -15.15
CA GLY A 101 27.32 -2.35 -16.11
C GLY A 101 25.84 -2.01 -15.92
N TRP A 102 24.99 -3.03 -15.77
CA TRP A 102 23.57 -2.83 -15.49
C TRP A 102 23.32 -2.15 -14.15
N ALA A 103 24.02 -2.55 -13.07
CA ALA A 103 23.89 -1.93 -11.76
C ALA A 103 24.28 -0.43 -11.80
N ARG A 104 25.26 -0.07 -12.61
CA ARG A 104 25.67 1.32 -12.84
C ARG A 104 24.61 2.13 -13.59
N GLU A 105 23.97 1.56 -14.59
CA GLU A 105 22.84 2.22 -15.29
C GLU A 105 21.66 2.48 -14.34
N CYS A 106 21.42 1.55 -13.40
CA CYS A 106 20.39 1.70 -12.38
C CYS A 106 20.64 2.88 -11.43
N GLU A 107 21.87 3.35 -11.24
CA GLU A 107 22.13 4.57 -10.44
C GLU A 107 21.57 5.83 -11.10
N VAL A 108 21.60 5.90 -12.44
CA VAL A 108 21.00 7.02 -13.19
C VAL A 108 19.49 6.92 -13.12
N ALA A 109 18.95 5.71 -13.31
CA ALA A 109 17.51 5.45 -13.19
C ALA A 109 16.97 5.81 -11.79
N GLN A 110 17.72 5.51 -10.73
CA GLN A 110 17.38 5.87 -9.35
C GLN A 110 17.15 7.38 -9.20
N ARG A 111 18.02 8.22 -9.78
CA ARG A 111 17.89 9.69 -9.66
C ARG A 111 16.61 10.20 -10.34
N VAL A 112 16.35 9.71 -11.55
CA VAL A 112 15.14 10.07 -12.31
C VAL A 112 13.90 9.61 -11.56
N PHE A 113 13.91 8.38 -11.06
CA PHE A 113 12.80 7.82 -10.28
C PHE A 113 12.55 8.61 -8.99
N ASN A 114 13.60 8.94 -8.24
CA ASN A 114 13.49 9.74 -7.01
C ASN A 114 12.91 11.13 -7.33
N THR A 115 13.39 11.80 -8.37
CA THR A 115 12.87 13.12 -8.78
C THR A 115 11.39 13.05 -9.16
N TRP A 116 10.98 11.98 -9.84
CA TRP A 116 9.57 11.74 -10.13
C TRP A 116 8.75 11.55 -8.85
N CYS A 117 9.25 10.76 -7.90
CA CYS A 117 8.60 10.54 -6.61
C CYS A 117 8.46 11.82 -5.78
N ASP A 118 9.52 12.62 -5.70
CA ASP A 118 9.53 13.88 -4.95
C ASP A 118 8.52 14.86 -5.57
N GLY A 119 8.57 15.03 -6.90
CA GLY A 119 7.63 15.89 -7.60
C GLY A 119 6.17 15.43 -7.48
N PHE A 120 5.92 14.11 -7.45
CA PHE A 120 4.59 13.56 -7.21
C PHE A 120 4.10 13.90 -5.79
N ILE A 121 4.92 13.68 -4.76
CA ILE A 121 4.57 13.99 -3.37
C ILE A 121 4.31 15.47 -3.17
N ASP A 122 5.15 16.35 -3.72
CA ASP A 122 4.99 17.80 -3.62
C ASP A 122 3.64 18.26 -4.20
N ARG A 123 3.24 17.71 -5.35
CA ARG A 123 1.94 18.02 -5.97
C ARG A 123 0.78 17.50 -5.13
N VAL A 124 0.86 16.24 -4.69
CA VAL A 124 -0.14 15.63 -3.80
C VAL A 124 -0.32 16.47 -2.54
N GLU A 125 0.77 16.88 -1.88
CA GLU A 125 0.70 17.67 -0.66
C GLU A 125 0.13 19.08 -0.90
N SER A 126 0.58 19.74 -1.97
CA SER A 126 0.08 21.07 -2.36
C SER A 126 -1.43 21.06 -2.66
N ASP A 127 -1.90 20.05 -3.40
CA ASP A 127 -3.31 19.93 -3.76
C ASP A 127 -4.21 19.52 -2.60
N ILE A 128 -3.66 18.79 -1.62
CA ILE A 128 -4.37 18.53 -0.37
C ILE A 128 -4.52 19.82 0.44
N ARG A 129 -3.45 20.60 0.56
CA ARG A 129 -3.48 21.89 1.27
C ARG A 129 -4.48 22.87 0.64
N THR A 130 -4.64 22.83 -0.67
CA THR A 130 -5.57 23.69 -1.42
C THR A 130 -6.96 23.07 -1.63
N ARG A 131 -7.22 21.88 -1.05
CA ARG A 131 -8.49 21.10 -1.20
C ARG A 131 -8.84 20.73 -2.65
N ARG A 132 -7.85 20.71 -3.54
CA ARG A 132 -7.97 20.30 -4.95
C ARG A 132 -7.70 18.82 -5.17
N PHE A 133 -7.18 18.11 -4.16
CA PHE A 133 -6.80 16.70 -4.28
C PHE A 133 -7.92 15.80 -4.81
N VAL A 134 -9.16 15.99 -4.35
CA VAL A 134 -10.32 15.20 -4.80
C VAL A 134 -10.58 15.37 -6.30
N VAL A 135 -10.30 16.55 -6.86
CA VAL A 135 -10.45 16.83 -8.30
C VAL A 135 -9.45 16.03 -9.14
N TYR A 136 -8.23 15.85 -8.63
CA TYR A 136 -7.13 15.16 -9.32
C TYR A 136 -6.93 13.71 -8.84
N LEU A 137 -7.86 13.17 -8.06
CA LEU A 137 -7.75 11.85 -7.43
C LEU A 137 -7.47 10.74 -8.46
N ARG A 138 -8.18 10.75 -9.59
CA ARG A 138 -7.98 9.82 -10.71
C ARG A 138 -6.55 9.89 -11.24
N THR A 139 -6.03 11.11 -11.42
CA THR A 139 -4.68 11.37 -11.93
C THR A 139 -3.63 10.86 -10.95
N TYR A 140 -3.76 11.18 -9.66
CA TYR A 140 -2.81 10.75 -8.64
C TYR A 140 -2.80 9.24 -8.43
N GLN A 141 -3.96 8.60 -8.48
CA GLN A 141 -4.05 7.14 -8.41
C GLN A 141 -3.33 6.49 -9.61
N ASN A 142 -3.54 7.02 -10.83
CA ASN A 142 -2.90 6.50 -12.03
C ASN A 142 -1.38 6.75 -12.03
N GLU A 143 -0.93 7.90 -11.55
CA GLU A 143 0.51 8.21 -11.47
C GLU A 143 1.21 7.31 -10.45
N LEU A 144 0.66 7.16 -9.23
CA LEU A 144 1.22 6.24 -8.23
C LEU A 144 1.26 4.80 -8.74
N TRP A 145 0.27 4.41 -9.54
CA TRP A 145 0.25 3.12 -10.20
C TRP A 145 1.40 2.96 -11.21
N GLN A 146 1.63 3.96 -12.07
CA GLN A 146 2.75 3.94 -13.02
C GLN A 146 4.11 3.90 -12.32
N MET A 147 4.28 4.68 -11.25
CA MET A 147 5.50 4.66 -10.43
C MET A 147 5.76 3.28 -9.86
N ASN A 148 4.71 2.62 -9.35
CA ASN A 148 4.80 1.28 -8.80
C ASN A 148 5.19 0.24 -9.87
N ASN A 149 4.57 0.29 -11.04
CA ASN A 149 4.93 -0.60 -12.15
C ASN A 149 6.39 -0.43 -12.57
N HIS A 150 6.84 0.80 -12.71
CA HIS A 150 8.22 1.05 -13.09
C HIS A 150 9.20 0.60 -11.99
N TYR A 151 8.84 0.79 -10.71
CA TYR A 151 9.61 0.25 -9.60
C TYR A 151 9.67 -1.30 -9.62
N TYR A 152 8.55 -1.94 -9.96
CA TYR A 152 8.47 -3.39 -10.10
C TYR A 152 9.37 -3.93 -11.22
N GLU A 153 9.52 -3.20 -12.32
CA GLU A 153 10.44 -3.60 -13.40
C GLU A 153 11.88 -3.78 -12.88
N PHE A 154 12.35 -2.90 -11.98
CA PHE A 154 13.67 -3.07 -11.36
C PHE A 154 13.72 -4.27 -10.42
N ILE A 155 12.64 -4.57 -9.71
CA ILE A 155 12.54 -5.77 -8.87
C ILE A 155 12.62 -7.04 -9.73
N GLU A 156 11.90 -7.06 -10.86
CA GLU A 156 11.87 -8.18 -11.80
C GLU A 156 13.25 -8.38 -12.44
N GLN A 157 13.88 -7.31 -12.93
CA GLN A 157 15.26 -7.36 -13.45
C GLN A 157 16.26 -7.86 -12.42
N PHE A 158 16.18 -7.36 -11.18
CA PHE A 158 17.06 -7.85 -10.11
C PHE A 158 16.84 -9.35 -9.85
N TYR A 159 15.58 -9.80 -9.81
CA TYR A 159 15.26 -11.20 -9.61
C TYR A 159 15.86 -12.07 -10.73
N GLU A 160 15.75 -11.65 -11.99
CA GLU A 160 16.36 -12.35 -13.13
C GLU A 160 17.90 -12.41 -13.02
N VAL A 161 18.54 -11.29 -12.66
CA VAL A 161 19.98 -11.25 -12.41
C VAL A 161 20.35 -12.24 -11.30
N ALA A 162 19.62 -12.23 -10.18
CA ALA A 162 19.83 -13.10 -9.03
C ALA A 162 19.67 -14.59 -9.31
N GLN A 163 18.91 -14.96 -10.34
CA GLN A 163 18.83 -16.34 -10.81
C GLN A 163 20.01 -16.74 -11.70
N SER A 164 20.67 -15.77 -12.33
CA SER A 164 21.75 -16.01 -13.29
C SER A 164 23.15 -15.94 -12.69
N VAL A 165 23.31 -15.29 -11.53
CA VAL A 165 24.61 -15.11 -10.86
C VAL A 165 24.56 -15.44 -9.37
N GLU A 166 25.68 -15.86 -8.80
CA GLU A 166 25.78 -16.03 -7.35
C GLU A 166 25.81 -14.66 -6.65
N ILE A 167 24.77 -14.38 -5.87
CA ILE A 167 24.64 -13.15 -5.09
C ILE A 167 25.06 -13.41 -3.63
N PRO A 168 25.80 -12.47 -2.99
CA PRO A 168 26.11 -12.53 -1.56
C PRO A 168 24.86 -12.74 -0.68
N GLN A 169 24.99 -13.50 0.41
CA GLN A 169 23.86 -13.78 1.30
C GLN A 169 23.24 -12.50 1.88
N GLU A 170 24.06 -11.51 2.25
CA GLU A 170 23.58 -10.23 2.78
C GLU A 170 22.64 -9.52 1.80
N THR A 171 23.02 -9.44 0.52
CA THR A 171 22.19 -8.87 -0.55
C THR A 171 20.89 -9.66 -0.74
N ARG A 172 20.94 -11.00 -0.67
CA ARG A 172 19.75 -11.86 -0.74
C ARG A 172 18.78 -11.59 0.42
N ASP A 173 19.30 -11.51 1.63
CA ASP A 173 18.51 -11.24 2.83
C ASP A 173 17.92 -9.83 2.82
N GLN A 174 18.65 -8.86 2.29
CA GLN A 174 18.15 -7.50 2.08
C GLN A 174 17.02 -7.47 1.04
N TYR A 175 17.19 -8.17 -0.09
CA TYR A 175 16.16 -8.30 -1.12
C TYR A 175 14.89 -8.96 -0.58
N ASN A 176 15.00 -10.09 0.13
CA ASN A 176 13.84 -10.79 0.67
C ASN A 176 13.06 -9.92 1.68
N ARG A 177 13.76 -9.12 2.50
CA ARG A 177 13.12 -8.12 3.37
C ARG A 177 12.37 -7.04 2.57
N LEU A 178 12.97 -6.56 1.48
CA LEU A 178 12.31 -5.64 0.56
C LEU A 178 11.05 -6.25 -0.06
N VAL A 179 11.11 -7.51 -0.50
CA VAL A 179 9.98 -8.20 -1.13
C VAL A 179 8.79 -8.32 -0.21
N VAL A 180 8.99 -8.72 1.05
CA VAL A 180 7.91 -8.82 2.05
C VAL A 180 7.20 -7.48 2.24
N GLU A 181 7.98 -6.42 2.41
CA GLU A 181 7.48 -5.06 2.67
C GLU A 181 6.81 -4.45 1.42
N TYR A 182 7.40 -4.68 0.25
CA TYR A 182 6.81 -4.28 -1.03
C TYR A 182 5.47 -4.99 -1.24
N ASN A 183 5.40 -6.30 -1.05
CA ASN A 183 4.16 -7.06 -1.22
C ASN A 183 3.06 -6.61 -0.25
N ALA A 184 3.41 -6.28 1.00
CA ALA A 184 2.48 -5.69 1.96
C ALA A 184 1.96 -4.32 1.50
N PHE A 185 2.84 -3.47 0.96
CA PHE A 185 2.42 -2.20 0.35
C PHE A 185 1.48 -2.42 -0.84
N ILE A 186 1.78 -3.36 -1.73
CA ILE A 186 0.96 -3.67 -2.90
C ILE A 186 -0.47 -4.06 -2.51
N GLN A 187 -0.63 -4.91 -1.50
CA GLN A 187 -1.97 -5.31 -1.05
C GLN A 187 -2.77 -4.11 -0.53
N ASN A 188 -2.14 -3.27 0.30
CA ASN A 188 -2.77 -2.05 0.81
C ASN A 188 -3.14 -1.07 -0.32
N PHE A 189 -2.30 -0.96 -1.35
CA PHE A 189 -2.57 -0.14 -2.53
C PHE A 189 -3.75 -0.68 -3.35
N ARG A 190 -3.82 -1.98 -3.58
CA ARG A 190 -4.96 -2.64 -4.26
C ARG A 190 -6.26 -2.44 -3.52
N GLU A 191 -6.26 -2.61 -2.20
CA GLU A 191 -7.44 -2.38 -1.36
C GLU A 191 -7.92 -0.94 -1.47
N ASN A 192 -7.00 0.03 -1.38
CA ASN A 192 -7.35 1.44 -1.52
C ASN A 192 -7.86 1.77 -2.92
N ALA A 193 -7.28 1.21 -3.97
CA ALA A 193 -7.77 1.37 -5.34
C ALA A 193 -9.17 0.79 -5.54
N ALA A 194 -9.46 -0.38 -4.94
CA ALA A 194 -10.79 -0.99 -4.97
C ALA A 194 -11.82 -0.15 -4.19
N GLU A 195 -11.44 0.39 -3.05
CA GLU A 195 -12.27 1.31 -2.25
C GLU A 195 -12.58 2.60 -3.05
N LEU A 196 -11.57 3.20 -3.67
CA LEU A 196 -11.72 4.37 -4.54
C LEU A 196 -12.66 4.09 -5.72
N ARG A 197 -12.51 2.93 -6.37
CA ARG A 197 -13.42 2.49 -7.45
C ARG A 197 -14.86 2.40 -6.97
N ARG A 198 -15.10 1.80 -5.79
CA ARG A 198 -16.44 1.65 -5.23
C ARG A 198 -17.08 3.00 -4.93
N VAL A 199 -16.33 3.90 -4.31
CA VAL A 199 -16.88 5.14 -3.74
C VAL A 199 -16.93 6.27 -4.78
N ALA A 200 -15.87 6.47 -5.56
CA ALA A 200 -15.79 7.53 -6.56
C ALA A 200 -16.28 7.10 -7.95
N ARG A 201 -16.78 5.85 -8.10
CA ARG A 201 -17.14 5.23 -9.39
C ARG A 201 -16.06 5.44 -10.45
N THR A 202 -14.79 5.44 -10.05
CA THR A 202 -13.71 5.61 -11.01
C THR A 202 -13.72 4.43 -11.97
N GLU A 203 -13.69 4.69 -13.27
CA GLU A 203 -13.57 3.65 -14.31
C GLU A 203 -12.18 2.97 -14.30
N ILE A 204 -11.29 3.36 -13.40
CA ILE A 204 -9.99 2.71 -13.21
C ILE A 204 -10.24 1.31 -12.62
N GLU A 205 -9.95 0.29 -13.41
CA GLU A 205 -9.88 -1.08 -12.95
C GLU A 205 -8.77 -1.21 -11.89
N PRO A 206 -8.97 -1.92 -10.76
CA PRO A 206 -7.93 -2.07 -9.76
C PRO A 206 -6.72 -2.65 -10.48
N PRO A 207 -5.58 -1.97 -10.40
CA PRO A 207 -4.48 -2.25 -11.28
C PRO A 207 -4.01 -3.70 -11.11
N SER A 208 -3.60 -4.35 -12.20
CA SER A 208 -2.99 -5.68 -12.20
C SER A 208 -1.58 -5.63 -11.59
N VAL A 209 -1.51 -5.33 -10.29
CA VAL A 209 -0.23 -5.19 -9.59
C VAL A 209 0.46 -6.54 -9.56
N LYS A 210 1.76 -6.59 -9.78
CA LYS A 210 2.52 -7.84 -9.68
C LYS A 210 3.12 -7.92 -8.27
N LEU A 211 3.09 -9.11 -7.68
CA LEU A 211 3.78 -9.36 -6.42
C LEU A 211 5.21 -9.78 -6.74
N ALA A 212 6.15 -9.27 -5.95
CA ALA A 212 7.54 -9.65 -6.04
C ALA A 212 7.75 -11.06 -5.47
N LYS A 213 8.74 -11.77 -6.02
CA LYS A 213 9.09 -13.14 -5.62
C LYS A 213 10.31 -13.12 -4.72
N GLU A 214 10.30 -13.92 -3.66
CA GLU A 214 11.47 -14.10 -2.80
C GLU A 214 12.51 -15.00 -3.49
N LEU A 215 13.79 -14.78 -3.16
CA LEU A 215 14.87 -15.66 -3.57
C LEU A 215 14.94 -16.85 -2.59
N PRO A 216 14.99 -18.10 -3.10
CA PRO A 216 15.06 -19.28 -2.24
C PRO A 216 16.32 -19.24 -1.37
N GLY A 217 16.16 -19.58 -0.09
CA GLY A 217 17.29 -19.77 0.81
C GLY A 217 18.15 -20.96 0.37
N ARG A 218 19.48 -20.83 0.53
CA ARG A 218 20.40 -21.96 0.32
C ARG A 218 20.01 -23.06 1.30
N GLN A 219 19.58 -24.22 0.79
CA GLN A 219 19.27 -25.40 1.58
C GLN A 219 20.53 -25.74 2.41
N PRO A 220 20.44 -25.89 3.74
CA PRO A 220 21.60 -26.31 4.53
C PRO A 220 22.08 -27.65 3.97
N ALA A 221 23.38 -27.77 3.73
CA ALA A 221 23.98 -29.01 3.27
C ALA A 221 23.52 -30.15 4.20
N PRO A 222 23.13 -31.33 3.67
CA PRO A 222 22.84 -32.47 4.52
C PRO A 222 24.05 -32.69 5.45
N PRO A 223 23.81 -32.98 6.74
CA PRO A 223 24.90 -33.23 7.68
C PRO A 223 25.81 -34.33 7.10
N PRO A 224 27.14 -34.21 7.25
CA PRO A 224 28.05 -35.22 6.75
C PRO A 224 27.64 -36.57 7.31
N GLU A 225 27.46 -37.56 6.43
CA GLU A 225 27.21 -38.94 6.84
C GLU A 225 28.28 -39.33 7.87
N GLU A 226 27.85 -39.61 9.10
CA GLU A 226 28.73 -40.14 10.14
C GLU A 226 29.35 -41.43 9.60
N GLY A 227 30.63 -41.36 9.24
CA GLY A 227 31.43 -42.54 8.93
C GLY A 227 31.37 -43.55 10.07
N PRO A 228 31.58 -44.85 9.79
CA PRO A 228 31.32 -45.93 10.72
C PRO A 228 32.05 -45.73 12.06
N GLN A 229 31.29 -45.74 13.16
CA GLN A 229 31.81 -45.64 14.52
C GLN A 229 32.83 -46.76 14.79
N PRO A 230 34.01 -46.44 15.37
CA PRO A 230 34.97 -47.46 15.75
C PRO A 230 34.42 -48.33 16.90
N PRO A 231 34.76 -49.63 16.95
CA PRO A 231 34.24 -50.55 17.94
C PRO A 231 34.65 -50.14 19.36
N GLY A 232 33.66 -50.06 20.25
CA GLY A 232 33.84 -49.69 21.65
C GLY A 232 34.74 -50.65 22.43
N PRO A 233 35.36 -50.18 23.53
CA PRO A 233 36.37 -50.93 24.26
C PRO A 233 35.78 -52.18 24.94
N PRO A 234 36.57 -53.27 25.06
CA PRO A 234 36.12 -54.53 25.62
C PRO A 234 35.76 -54.40 27.11
N ARG A 235 34.60 -54.93 27.48
CA ARG A 235 34.15 -55.01 28.88
C ARG A 235 35.01 -56.01 29.65
N MET A 236 35.68 -55.54 30.70
CA MET A 236 36.42 -56.37 31.65
C MET A 236 35.46 -57.13 32.59
N PRO A 237 35.81 -58.37 33.02
CA PRO A 237 34.97 -59.18 33.91
C PRO A 237 34.98 -58.65 35.34
N HIS A 238 33.81 -58.70 35.98
CA HIS A 238 33.59 -58.37 37.38
C HIS A 238 34.19 -59.47 38.28
N GLU A 239 35.29 -59.19 38.98
CA GLU A 239 35.65 -59.95 40.19
C GLU A 239 34.62 -59.62 41.28
N ARG A 240 33.88 -60.64 41.74
CA ARG A 240 33.21 -60.60 43.04
C ARG A 240 33.95 -61.54 43.98
N GLY A 241 34.52 -60.93 45.01
CA GLY A 241 35.22 -61.61 46.08
C GLY A 241 34.34 -62.53 46.90
N HIS A 242 34.99 -63.59 47.39
CA HIS A 242 34.58 -64.38 48.53
C HIS A 242 34.57 -63.53 49.81
N ILE A 243 33.49 -63.64 50.58
CA ILE A 243 33.51 -63.40 52.03
C ILE A 243 32.73 -64.54 52.70
N ALA A 244 33.44 -65.24 53.59
CA ALA A 244 33.03 -66.20 54.63
C ALA A 244 32.22 -67.43 54.22
#